data_AF-A0A3M1CV88-F1
#
_entry.id   AF-A0A3M1CV88-F1
#
_cell.length_a   1.000
_cell.length_b   1.000
_cell.length_c   1.000
_cell.angle_alpha   90.00
_cell.angle_beta   90.00
_cell.angle_gamma   90.00
#
_symmetry.space_group_name_H-M   'P 1'
#
loop_
_entity.id
_entity.type
_entity.pdbx_description
1 polymer ?
#
loop_
_entity_poly.entity_id
_entity_poly.type
_entity_poly.pdbx_seq_one_letter_code
_entity_poly.pdbx_strand_id
1 'polypeptide(L)'
;IVVLFNNNGGHIFDMLPVAEVGDGYEKHFVAPHGFRFADAAAQFGLAYACPSTANDVIGAYRDAVRQERSSLIEIPIDARESFALHRRILDRVSSLRLSTHSVS
;
A
#
# COMPACT_ATOMS: atom_id res chain seq x y z
N ILE A 1 -7.17 1.69 16.56
CA ILE A 1 -7.12 2.31 15.21
C ILE A 1 -6.53 1.28 14.27
N VAL A 2 -7.17 1.04 13.13
CA VAL A 2 -6.64 0.22 12.04
C VAL A 2 -6.26 1.16 10.91
N VAL A 3 -5.02 1.07 10.43
CA VAL A 3 -4.57 1.77 9.22
C VAL A 3 -4.47 0.73 8.12
N LEU A 4 -5.36 0.82 7.14
CA LEU A 4 -5.48 -0.14 6.06
C LEU A 4 -4.87 0.45 4.79
N PHE A 5 -3.75 -0.10 4.36
CA PHE A 5 -3.16 0.20 3.06
C PHE A 5 -3.84 -0.68 2.01
N ASN A 6 -4.79 -0.11 1.27
CA ASN A 6 -5.58 -0.84 0.28
C ASN A 6 -4.98 -0.66 -1.12
N ASN A 7 -4.19 -1.64 -1.52
CA ASN A 7 -3.63 -1.76 -2.87
C ASN A 7 -4.44 -2.73 -3.76
N ASN A 8 -5.64 -3.14 -3.32
CA ASN A 8 -6.53 -4.06 -4.04
C ASN A 8 -5.96 -5.47 -4.27
N GLY A 9 -5.12 -6.00 -3.37
CA GLY A 9 -4.70 -7.42 -3.43
C GLY A 9 -3.27 -7.69 -2.98
N GLY A 10 -2.77 -8.88 -3.32
CA GLY A 10 -1.43 -9.38 -3.00
C GLY A 10 -0.30 -8.78 -3.83
N HIS A 11 -0.23 -7.46 -4.02
CA HIS A 11 0.79 -6.86 -4.90
C HIS A 11 2.25 -6.99 -4.42
N ILE A 12 2.50 -7.62 -3.28
CA ILE A 12 3.86 -8.05 -2.90
C ILE A 12 4.47 -9.03 -3.91
N PHE A 13 3.62 -9.83 -4.59
CA PHE A 13 4.06 -10.81 -5.58
C PHE A 13 4.65 -10.16 -6.84
N ASP A 14 4.40 -8.87 -7.08
CA ASP A 14 4.97 -8.13 -8.22
C ASP A 14 6.50 -8.05 -8.12
N MET A 15 7.06 -8.19 -6.91
CA MET A 15 8.50 -8.19 -6.65
C MET A 15 9.15 -9.57 -6.74
N LEU A 16 8.38 -10.63 -6.95
CA LEU A 16 8.87 -12.01 -6.96
C LEU A 16 8.85 -12.57 -8.39
N PRO A 17 9.70 -13.57 -8.71
CA PRO A 17 9.72 -14.21 -10.03
C PRO A 17 8.36 -14.76 -10.49
N VAL A 18 7.46 -15.02 -9.54
CA VAL A 18 6.11 -15.50 -9.81
C VAL A 18 5.26 -14.52 -10.64
N ALA A 19 5.63 -13.23 -10.68
CA ALA A 19 5.00 -12.24 -11.56
C ALA A 19 5.16 -12.58 -13.05
N GLU A 20 6.15 -13.39 -13.43
CA GLU A 20 6.43 -13.78 -14.81
C GLU A 20 5.65 -15.04 -15.24
N VAL A 21 4.93 -15.69 -14.32
CA VAL A 21 4.25 -16.98 -14.56
C VAL A 21 3.06 -16.87 -15.53
N GLY A 22 2.69 -15.65 -15.93
CA GLY A 22 1.72 -15.41 -16.99
C GLY A 22 0.29 -15.75 -16.54
N ASP A 23 -0.42 -16.54 -17.36
CA ASP A 23 -1.85 -16.82 -17.17
C ASP A 23 -2.14 -17.39 -15.78
N GLY A 24 -2.91 -16.64 -15.00
CA GLY A 24 -3.30 -16.99 -13.64
C GLY A 24 -2.56 -16.23 -12.54
N TYR A 25 -1.52 -15.45 -12.85
CA TYR A 25 -0.84 -14.61 -11.87
C TYR A 25 -1.82 -13.69 -11.12
N GLU A 26 -2.59 -12.92 -11.89
CA GLU A 26 -3.54 -11.95 -11.33
C GLU A 26 -4.64 -12.64 -10.51
N LYS A 27 -5.11 -13.80 -10.94
CA LYS A 27 -6.18 -14.54 -10.24
C LYS A 27 -5.71 -15.18 -8.93
N HIS A 28 -4.51 -15.78 -8.91
CA HIS A 28 -4.09 -16.63 -7.79
C HIS A 28 -3.11 -15.94 -6.83
N PHE A 29 -2.42 -14.90 -7.27
CA PHE A 29 -1.42 -14.18 -6.46
C PHE A 29 -1.90 -12.79 -6.09
N VAL A 30 -2.24 -11.96 -7.08
CA VAL A 30 -2.81 -10.63 -6.81
C VAL A 30 -4.18 -10.77 -6.16
N ALA A 31 -5.03 -11.62 -6.71
CA ALA A 31 -6.39 -11.89 -6.23
C ALA A 31 -7.16 -10.58 -5.93
N PRO A 32 -7.38 -9.72 -6.94
CA PRO A 32 -7.98 -8.42 -6.72
C PRO A 32 -9.41 -8.56 -6.19
N HIS A 33 -9.67 -7.90 -5.07
CA HIS A 33 -10.91 -8.09 -4.32
C HIS A 33 -11.98 -7.05 -4.64
N GLY A 34 -11.61 -5.86 -5.15
CA GLY A 34 -12.53 -4.79 -5.54
C GLY A 34 -13.23 -4.08 -4.37
N PHE A 35 -13.00 -4.52 -3.15
CA PHE A 35 -13.63 -3.95 -1.95
C PHE A 35 -13.13 -2.55 -1.59
N ARG A 36 -14.10 -1.71 -1.21
CA ARG A 36 -13.90 -0.52 -0.38
C ARG A 36 -14.36 -0.84 1.03
N PHE A 37 -13.64 -0.37 2.05
CA PHE A 37 -13.89 -0.80 3.43
C PHE A 37 -14.81 0.16 4.21
N ALA A 38 -15.38 1.15 3.54
CA ALA A 38 -16.39 2.04 4.12
C ALA A 38 -17.61 1.27 4.64
N ASP A 39 -18.14 0.32 3.85
CA ASP A 39 -19.32 -0.46 4.23
C ASP A 39 -19.01 -1.41 5.39
N ALA A 40 -17.81 -2.01 5.40
CA ALA A 40 -17.35 -2.82 6.53
C ALA A 40 -17.22 -1.98 7.81
N ALA A 41 -16.63 -0.79 7.72
CA ALA A 41 -16.57 0.14 8.85
C ALA A 41 -17.95 0.50 9.37
N ALA A 42 -18.91 0.80 8.48
CA ALA A 42 -20.29 1.07 8.86
C ALA A 42 -20.95 -0.13 9.56
N GLN A 43 -20.78 -1.35 9.02
CA GLN A 43 -21.34 -2.58 9.59
C GLN A 43 -20.85 -2.85 11.02
N PHE A 44 -19.58 -2.55 11.32
CA PHE A 44 -18.98 -2.75 12.65
C PHE A 44 -19.01 -1.50 13.54
N GLY A 45 -19.65 -0.41 13.10
CA GLY A 45 -19.74 0.84 13.86
C GLY A 45 -18.39 1.55 14.06
N LEU A 46 -17.45 1.34 13.16
CA LEU A 46 -16.12 1.98 13.20
C LEU A 46 -16.20 3.39 12.63
N ALA A 47 -15.43 4.32 13.23
CA ALA A 47 -15.12 5.58 12.53
C ALA A 47 -14.39 5.27 11.23
N TYR A 48 -14.75 5.92 10.12
CA TYR A 48 -14.11 5.71 8.84
C TYR A 48 -13.47 6.99 8.32
N ALA A 49 -12.25 6.89 7.80
CA ALA A 49 -11.58 7.94 7.05
C ALA A 49 -10.89 7.33 5.81
N CYS A 50 -10.95 8.04 4.68
CA CYS A 50 -10.25 7.68 3.44
C CYS A 50 -9.46 8.88 2.90
N PRO A 51 -8.42 9.34 3.61
CA PRO A 51 -7.63 10.51 3.23
C PRO A 51 -6.89 10.29 1.90
N SER A 52 -6.67 11.37 1.14
CA SER A 52 -6.01 11.33 -0.17
C SER A 52 -4.58 11.87 -0.17
N THR A 53 -4.13 12.50 0.93
CA THR A 53 -2.77 13.02 1.06
C THR A 53 -2.12 12.57 2.36
N ALA A 54 -0.78 12.61 2.41
CA ALA A 54 -0.03 12.29 3.63
C ALA A 54 -0.42 13.19 4.81
N ASN A 55 -0.69 14.47 4.56
CA ASN A 55 -1.14 15.39 5.61
C ASN A 55 -2.52 15.03 6.13
N ASP A 56 -3.43 14.62 5.25
CA ASP A 56 -4.78 14.18 5.65
C ASP A 56 -4.72 12.86 6.44
N VAL A 57 -3.81 11.95 6.10
CA VAL A 57 -3.55 10.73 6.88
C VAL A 57 -3.11 11.08 8.29
N ILE A 58 -2.17 12.02 8.43
CA ILE A 58 -1.71 12.48 9.75
C ILE A 58 -2.85 13.13 10.53
N GLY A 59 -3.68 13.95 9.88
CA GLY A 59 -4.87 14.56 10.46
C GLY A 59 -5.86 13.51 10.96
N ALA A 60 -6.28 12.59 10.08
CA ALA A 60 -7.20 11.52 10.40
C ALA A 60 -6.68 10.62 11.54
N TYR A 61 -5.38 10.34 11.57
CA TYR A 61 -4.77 9.59 12.67
C TYR A 61 -4.84 10.35 14.00
N ARG A 62 -4.51 11.65 14.00
CA ARG A 62 -4.61 12.49 15.21
C ARG A 62 -6.04 12.57 15.72
N ASP A 63 -7.01 12.69 14.83
CA ASP A 63 -8.43 12.72 15.20
C ASP A 63 -8.89 11.38 15.73
N ALA A 64 -8.47 10.27 15.11
CA ALA A 64 -8.78 8.92 15.59
C ALA A 64 -8.16 8.62 16.97
N VAL A 65 -6.97 9.14 17.28
CA VAL A 65 -6.33 9.00 18.61
C VAL A 65 -7.11 9.73 19.70
N ARG A 66 -7.73 10.87 19.37
CA ARG A 66 -8.54 11.65 20.32
C ARG A 66 -9.95 11.09 20.51
N GLN A 67 -10.37 10.18 19.66
CA GLN A 67 -11.70 9.59 19.70
C GLN A 67 -11.72 8.37 20.63
N GLU A 68 -12.76 8.26 21.46
CA GLU A 68 -13.02 7.09 22.32
C GLU A 68 -13.69 5.93 21.56
N ARG A 69 -13.43 5.80 20.25
CA ARG A 69 -14.02 4.76 19.40
C ARG A 69 -12.99 4.14 18.46
N SER A 70 -13.20 2.87 18.15
CA SER A 70 -12.44 2.18 17.12
C SER A 70 -12.60 2.88 15.77
N SER A 71 -11.49 3.03 15.05
CA SER A 71 -11.41 3.78 13.80
C SER A 71 -10.66 2.98 12.75
N LEU A 72 -11.14 3.02 11.51
CA LEU A 72 -10.52 2.51 10.30
C LEU A 72 -10.11 3.68 9.41
N ILE A 73 -8.82 3.75 9.10
CA ILE A 73 -8.26 4.72 8.15
C ILE A 73 -7.81 3.93 6.94
N GLU A 74 -8.54 4.03 5.84
CA GLU A 74 -8.23 3.40 4.56
C GLU A 74 -7.34 4.35 3.73
N ILE A 75 -6.21 3.84 3.25
CA ILE A 75 -5.26 4.55 2.40
C ILE A 75 -5.23 3.80 1.07
N PRO A 76 -5.93 4.29 0.04
CA PRO A 76 -5.85 3.73 -1.30
C PRO A 76 -4.42 3.87 -1.85
N ILE A 77 -3.90 2.80 -2.43
CA ILE A 77 -2.59 2.78 -3.07
C ILE A 77 -2.75 2.32 -4.51
N ASP A 78 -2.21 3.07 -5.46
CA ASP A 78 -1.96 2.55 -6.80
C ASP A 78 -0.77 1.57 -6.74
N ALA A 79 -1.08 0.28 -6.85
CA ALA A 79 -0.07 -0.76 -6.76
C ALA A 79 0.99 -0.66 -7.87
N ARG A 80 0.61 -0.23 -9.08
CA ARG A 80 1.54 -0.08 -10.22
C ARG A 80 2.50 1.06 -9.97
N GLU A 81 1.98 2.21 -9.53
CA GLU A 81 2.81 3.38 -9.20
C GLU A 81 3.76 3.06 -8.04
N SER A 82 3.25 2.43 -6.97
CA SER A 82 4.06 2.00 -5.82
C SER A 82 5.19 1.06 -6.23
N PHE A 83 4.89 0.05 -7.05
CA PHE A 83 5.90 -0.88 -7.56
C PHE A 83 6.96 -0.18 -8.43
N ALA A 84 6.54 0.69 -9.35
CA ALA A 84 7.45 1.44 -10.21
C ALA A 84 8.37 2.36 -9.41
N LEU A 85 7.84 3.04 -8.39
CA LEU A 85 8.63 3.87 -7.48
C LEU A 85 9.64 3.03 -6.70
N HIS A 86 9.20 1.88 -6.17
CA HIS A 86 10.07 0.97 -5.43
C HIS A 86 11.26 0.50 -6.29
N ARG A 87 11.02 0.07 -7.53
CA ARG A 87 12.09 -0.34 -8.46
C ARG A 87 13.06 0.80 -8.76
N ARG A 88 12.54 1.99 -9.03
CA ARG A 88 13.38 3.19 -9.25
C ARG A 88 14.31 3.48 -8.06
N ILE A 89 13.81 3.36 -6.83
CA ILE A 89 14.61 3.57 -5.62
C ILE A 89 15.70 2.50 -5.52
N LEU A 90 15.37 1.22 -5.70
CA LEU A 90 16.34 0.12 -5.65
C LEU A 90 17.43 0.26 -6.72
N ASP A 91 17.07 0.58 -7.96
CA ASP A 91 18.01 0.79 -9.06
C ASP A 91 18.96 1.95 -8.74
N ARG A 92 18.42 3.05 -8.19
CA ARG A 92 19.22 4.21 -7.81
C ARG A 92 20.21 3.86 -6.70
N VAL A 93 19.77 3.19 -5.64
CA VAL A 93 20.66 2.76 -4.54
C VAL A 93 21.74 1.80 -5.03
N SER A 94 21.40 0.89 -5.95
CA SER A 94 22.34 -0.07 -6.53
C SER A 94 23.39 0.60 -7.41
N SER A 95 22.99 1.57 -8.25
CA SER A 95 23.91 2.34 -9.10
C SER A 95 24.93 3.16 -8.29
N LEU A 96 24.51 3.72 -7.14
CA LEU A 96 25.39 4.48 -6.26
C LEU A 96 26.42 3.60 -5.56
N ARG A 97 26.05 2.38 -5.16
CA ARG A 97 26.98 1.41 -4.54
C ARG A 97 28.08 0.96 -5.51
N LEU A 98 27.77 0.83 -6.80
CA LEU A 98 28.73 0.45 -7.84
C LEU A 98 29.70 1.60 -8.16
N SER A 99 29.25 2.86 -8.16
CA SER A 99 30.13 4.02 -8.36
C SER A 99 31.15 4.23 -7.23
N THR A 100 30.85 3.79 -6.01
CA THR A 100 31.76 3.94 -4.86
C THR A 100 32.87 2.88 -4.82
N HIS A 101 32.70 1.74 -5.51
CA HIS A 101 33.69 0.65 -5.53
C HIS A 101 34.68 0.71 -6.71
N SER A 102 34.53 1.67 -7.63
CA SER A 102 35.44 1.85 -8.78
C SER A 102 36.54 2.89 -8.55
N VAL A 103 36.71 3.36 -7.30
CA VAL A 103 37.78 4.27 -6.87
C VAL A 103 38.55 3.60 -5.73
N SER A 104 39.42 2.64 -6.05
CA SER A 104 40.51 2.13 -5.21
C SER A 104 41.55 1.46 -6.09
#